data_AF-A0A924BIF4-F1
#
_entry.id   AF-A0A924BIF4-F1
#
_cell.length_a   1.000
_cell.length_b   1.000
_cell.length_c   1.000
_cell.angle_alpha   90.00
_cell.angle_beta   90.00
_cell.angle_gamma   90.00
#
_symmetry.space_group_name_H-M   'P 1'
#
loop_
_entity.id
_entity.type
_entity.pdbx_description
1 polymer ?
#
loop_
_entity_poly.entity_id
_entity_poly.type
_entity_poly.pdbx_seq_one_letter_code
_entity_poly.pdbx_strand_id
1 'polypeptide(L)'
;AGAPTLGVIPHHLMQAGVGKRDLTEVIVTDTMHDRKMLMFQNADAIALLPGGAGSLDEFFEVLTWAQIGLHGKPIYLLNVEGYWNPLLALIDHAIAEGFADPSLKSHFTVLPAVADLQPYLRTDPPR
;
A
#
# COMPACT_ATOMS: atom_id res chain seq x y z
N ALA A 1 16.30 6.33 -11.64
CA ALA A 1 15.37 7.45 -11.90
C ALA A 1 15.10 7.52 -13.40
N GLY A 2 13.90 7.97 -13.82
CA GLY A 2 13.53 8.06 -15.25
C GLY A 2 12.47 7.05 -15.72
N ALA A 3 11.93 6.21 -14.83
CA ALA A 3 10.76 5.39 -15.15
C ALA A 3 9.48 6.27 -15.16
N PRO A 4 8.49 5.95 -16.02
CA PRO A 4 7.20 6.61 -16.01
C PRO A 4 6.53 6.54 -14.63
N THR A 5 5.86 7.62 -14.24
CA THR A 5 5.08 7.69 -12.99
C THR A 5 3.63 8.00 -13.27
N LEU A 6 2.73 7.19 -12.72
CA LEU A 6 1.30 7.42 -12.73
C LEU A 6 0.86 7.89 -11.34
N GLY A 7 0.27 9.08 -11.26
CA GLY A 7 -0.44 9.52 -10.06
C GLY A 7 -1.94 9.40 -10.23
N VAL A 8 -2.64 9.03 -9.17
CA VAL A 8 -4.10 9.02 -9.11
C VAL A 8 -4.56 9.91 -7.97
N ILE A 9 -5.37 10.92 -8.26
CA ILE A 9 -5.79 11.94 -7.30
C ILE A 9 -7.26 12.30 -7.46
N PRO A 10 -8.05 12.40 -6.39
CA PRO A 10 -9.43 12.85 -6.51
C PRO A 10 -9.52 14.37 -6.69
N HIS A 11 -10.57 14.83 -7.36
CA HIS A 11 -10.79 16.25 -7.67
C HIS A 11 -10.62 17.19 -6.47
N HIS A 12 -11.17 16.83 -5.31
CA HIS A 12 -11.14 17.68 -4.11
C HIS A 12 -9.72 17.86 -3.53
N LEU A 13 -8.83 16.86 -3.64
CA LEU A 13 -7.44 16.98 -3.18
C LEU A 13 -6.57 17.74 -4.18
N MET A 14 -6.88 17.64 -5.47
CA MET A 14 -6.20 18.44 -6.50
C MET A 14 -6.48 19.93 -6.30
N GLN A 15 -7.73 20.29 -6.01
CA GLN A 15 -8.14 21.67 -5.71
C GLN A 15 -7.52 22.20 -4.41
N ALA A 16 -7.26 21.32 -3.43
CA ALA A 16 -6.57 21.66 -2.18
C ALA A 16 -5.04 21.82 -2.34
N GLY A 17 -4.48 21.64 -3.55
CA GLY A 17 -3.06 21.84 -3.83
C GLY A 17 -2.15 20.70 -3.35
N VAL A 18 -2.69 19.53 -3.02
CA VAL A 18 -1.95 18.37 -2.50
C VAL A 18 -1.25 17.58 -3.63
N GLY A 19 -1.58 17.85 -4.89
CA GLY A 19 -1.03 17.14 -6.05
C GLY A 19 0.42 17.48 -6.37
N LYS A 20 1.24 16.44 -6.56
CA LYS A 20 2.59 16.57 -7.15
C LYS A 20 2.49 16.93 -8.64
N ARG A 21 3.39 17.81 -9.09
CA ARG A 21 3.41 18.33 -10.48
C ARG A 21 4.46 17.66 -11.37
N ASP A 22 5.28 16.78 -10.80
CA ASP A 22 6.41 16.07 -11.43
C ASP A 22 6.05 14.62 -11.81
N LEU A 23 4.80 14.40 -12.26
CA LEU A 23 4.30 13.09 -12.67
C LEU A 23 4.28 12.96 -14.19
N THR A 24 4.58 11.76 -14.71
CA THR A 24 4.49 11.47 -16.15
C THR A 24 3.03 11.47 -16.61
N GLU A 25 2.15 10.92 -15.79
CA GLU A 25 0.70 10.90 -16.03
C GLU A 25 -0.05 11.11 -14.71
N VAL A 26 -1.20 11.78 -14.78
CA VAL A 26 -2.10 12.00 -13.65
C VAL A 26 -3.53 11.67 -14.06
N ILE A 27 -4.13 10.69 -13.38
CA ILE A 27 -5.55 10.38 -13.49
C ILE A 27 -6.29 11.09 -12.36
N VAL A 28 -7.29 11.88 -12.72
CA VAL A 28 -8.17 12.55 -11.77
C VAL A 28 -9.44 11.74 -11.59
N THR A 29 -9.85 11.50 -10.34
CA THR A 29 -11.03 10.69 -10.01
C THR A 29 -12.10 11.50 -9.29
N ASP A 30 -13.34 11.01 -9.35
CA ASP A 30 -14.46 11.63 -8.66
C ASP A 30 -14.43 11.35 -7.16
N THR A 31 -14.08 10.12 -6.76
CA THR A 31 -14.10 9.70 -5.36
C THR A 31 -12.77 9.12 -4.87
N MET A 32 -12.64 9.02 -3.54
CA MET A 32 -11.53 8.29 -2.90
C MET A 32 -11.55 6.79 -3.21
N HIS A 33 -12.74 6.20 -3.37
CA HIS A 33 -12.87 4.78 -3.69
C HIS A 33 -12.36 4.50 -5.11
N ASP A 34 -12.75 5.32 -6.09
CA ASP A 34 -12.25 5.20 -7.46
C ASP A 34 -10.73 5.39 -7.53
N ARG A 35 -10.21 6.34 -6.73
CA ARG A 35 -8.77 6.56 -6.60
C ARG A 35 -8.05 5.31 -6.12
N LYS A 36 -8.51 4.71 -5.02
CA LYS A 36 -7.90 3.49 -4.45
C LYS A 36 -8.03 2.30 -5.40
N MET A 37 -9.18 2.13 -6.03
CA MET A 37 -9.41 1.05 -7.00
C MET A 37 -8.51 1.17 -8.22
N LEU A 38 -8.37 2.38 -8.80
CA LEU A 38 -7.48 2.61 -9.95
C LEU A 38 -6.01 2.41 -9.58
N MET A 39 -5.57 2.90 -8.41
CA MET A 39 -4.22 2.62 -7.91
C MET A 39 -3.98 1.11 -7.79
N PHE A 40 -4.93 0.39 -7.19
CA PHE A 40 -4.84 -1.05 -7.01
C PHE A 40 -4.82 -1.81 -8.35
N GLN A 41 -5.68 -1.45 -9.31
CA GLN A 41 -5.75 -2.10 -10.62
C GLN A 41 -4.44 -1.96 -11.41
N ASN A 42 -3.76 -0.82 -11.29
CA ASN A 42 -2.53 -0.52 -12.02
C ASN A 42 -1.24 -0.92 -11.27
N ALA A 43 -1.35 -1.57 -10.12
CA ALA A 43 -0.21 -2.02 -9.33
C ALA A 43 0.01 -3.54 -9.46
N ASP A 44 1.25 -3.98 -9.62
CA ASP A 44 1.61 -5.41 -9.50
C ASP A 44 1.99 -5.78 -8.07
N ALA A 45 2.43 -4.79 -7.28
CA ALA A 45 2.80 -4.91 -5.88
C ALA A 45 2.40 -3.64 -5.12
N ILE A 46 2.13 -3.78 -3.82
CA ILE A 46 1.80 -2.66 -2.94
C ILE A 46 2.93 -2.46 -1.94
N ALA A 47 3.41 -1.22 -1.78
CA ALA A 47 4.40 -0.87 -0.77
C ALA A 47 3.89 0.28 0.10
N LEU A 48 3.87 0.07 1.41
CA LEU A 48 3.46 1.07 2.39
C LEU A 48 4.68 1.75 3.02
N LEU A 49 4.86 3.03 2.71
CA LEU A 49 5.86 3.90 3.32
C LEU A 49 5.34 4.47 4.65
N PRO A 50 6.22 4.99 5.54
CA PRO A 50 5.80 5.75 6.70
C PRO A 50 4.77 6.84 6.35
N GLY A 51 3.66 6.88 7.08
CA GLY A 51 2.52 7.73 6.75
C GLY A 51 1.46 7.75 7.85
N GLY A 52 0.40 8.52 7.62
CA GLY A 52 -0.67 8.73 8.60
C GLY A 52 -1.89 7.85 8.36
N ALA A 53 -3.06 8.34 8.81
CA ALA A 53 -4.34 7.63 8.71
C ALA A 53 -4.71 7.21 7.27
N GLY A 54 -4.41 8.04 6.26
CA GLY A 54 -4.68 7.68 4.86
C GLY A 54 -3.87 6.47 4.39
N SER A 55 -2.61 6.35 4.82
CA SER A 55 -1.78 5.18 4.53
C SER A 55 -2.31 3.93 5.23
N LEU A 56 -2.81 4.07 6.47
CA LEU A 56 -3.43 2.96 7.20
C LEU A 56 -4.74 2.51 6.54
N ASP A 57 -5.59 3.42 6.08
CA ASP A 57 -6.81 3.12 5.33
C ASP A 57 -6.51 2.28 4.07
N GLU A 58 -5.56 2.75 3.25
CA GLU A 58 -5.12 2.05 2.04
C GLU A 58 -4.52 0.67 2.36
N PHE A 59 -3.70 0.57 3.42
CA PHE A 59 -3.08 -0.68 3.84
C PHE A 59 -4.11 -1.73 4.29
N PHE A 60 -5.02 -1.37 5.18
CA PHE A 60 -6.02 -2.31 5.68
C PHE A 60 -6.99 -2.73 4.58
N GLU A 61 -7.33 -1.85 3.64
CA GLU A 61 -8.19 -2.20 2.50
C GLU A 61 -7.59 -3.32 1.65
N VAL A 62 -6.33 -3.17 1.20
CA VAL A 62 -5.68 -4.22 0.39
C VAL A 62 -5.35 -5.47 1.22
N LEU A 63 -5.04 -5.32 2.51
CA LEU A 63 -4.80 -6.45 3.40
C LEU A 63 -6.06 -7.30 3.57
N THR A 64 -7.21 -6.65 3.79
CA THR A 64 -8.50 -7.34 3.89
C THR A 64 -8.85 -8.03 2.58
N TRP A 65 -8.65 -7.39 1.43
CA TRP A 65 -8.89 -8.02 0.12
C TRP A 65 -8.02 -9.26 -0.12
N ALA A 66 -6.73 -9.22 0.27
CA ALA A 66 -5.86 -10.38 0.23
C ALA A 66 -6.36 -11.51 1.14
N GLN A 67 -6.78 -11.17 2.37
CA GLN A 67 -7.30 -12.13 3.35
C GLN A 67 -8.53 -12.89 2.86
N ILE A 68 -9.44 -12.20 2.15
CA ILE A 68 -10.66 -12.83 1.60
C ILE A 68 -10.46 -13.40 0.18
N GLY A 69 -9.23 -13.39 -0.34
CA GLY A 69 -8.88 -14.02 -1.61
C GLY A 69 -9.26 -13.23 -2.87
N LEU A 70 -9.49 -11.91 -2.77
CA LEU A 70 -9.77 -11.08 -3.95
C LEU A 70 -8.53 -10.80 -4.80
N HIS A 71 -7.32 -10.96 -4.25
CA HIS A 71 -6.08 -10.87 -5.02
C HIS A 71 -4.90 -11.60 -4.36
N GLY A 72 -3.84 -11.81 -5.15
CA GLY A 72 -2.55 -12.36 -4.70
C GLY A 72 -1.36 -11.40 -4.83
N LYS A 73 -1.60 -10.11 -5.10
CA LYS A 73 -0.55 -9.09 -5.21
C LYS A 73 0.23 -8.96 -3.90
N PRO A 74 1.58 -8.98 -3.92
CA PRO A 74 2.38 -8.88 -2.70
C PRO A 74 2.23 -7.49 -2.04
N ILE A 75 2.16 -7.49 -0.71
CA ILE A 75 2.09 -6.28 0.12
C ILE A 75 3.37 -6.17 0.94
N TYR A 76 4.05 -5.02 0.87
CA TYR A 76 5.29 -4.73 1.58
C TYR A 76 5.07 -3.58 2.57
N LEU A 77 5.34 -3.81 3.86
CA LEU A 77 5.30 -2.81 4.91
C LEU A 77 6.71 -2.32 5.21
N LEU A 78 7.04 -1.08 4.79
CA LEU A 78 8.38 -0.52 5.00
C LEU A 78 8.49 0.07 6.41
N ASN A 79 9.01 -0.72 7.34
CA ASN A 79 9.19 -0.38 8.74
C ASN A 79 10.52 0.38 8.98
N VAL A 80 10.68 1.50 8.27
CA VAL A 80 11.86 2.37 8.35
C VAL A 80 12.04 2.88 9.77
N GLU A 81 13.20 2.62 10.36
CA GLU A 81 13.54 3.01 11.75
C GLU A 81 12.51 2.56 12.79
N GLY A 82 11.76 1.49 12.52
CA GLY A 82 10.73 0.99 13.44
C GLY A 82 9.44 1.80 13.46
N TYR A 83 9.19 2.66 12.48
CA TYR A 83 7.99 3.52 12.39
C TYR A 83 6.67 2.76 12.57
N TRP A 84 6.56 1.56 11.99
CA TRP A 84 5.37 0.70 12.04
C TRP A 84 5.37 -0.31 13.18
N ASN A 85 6.33 -0.27 14.11
CA ASN A 85 6.29 -1.13 15.31
C ASN A 85 4.96 -1.04 16.07
N PRO A 86 4.36 0.16 16.29
CA PRO A 86 3.05 0.24 16.96
C PRO A 86 1.92 -0.42 16.17
N LEU A 87 1.94 -0.35 14.84
CA LEU A 87 0.96 -1.02 13.98
C LEU A 87 1.10 -2.55 14.07
N LEU A 88 2.33 -3.06 14.02
CA LEU A 88 2.60 -4.49 14.17
C LEU A 88 2.14 -4.99 15.53
N ALA A 89 2.37 -4.22 16.60
CA ALA A 89 1.88 -4.54 17.94
C ALA A 89 0.34 -4.54 18.01
N LEU A 90 -0.34 -3.64 17.30
CA LEU A 90 -1.80 -3.63 17.20
C LEU A 90 -2.32 -4.88 16.49
N ILE A 91 -1.69 -5.29 15.39
CA ILE A 91 -2.05 -6.53 14.67
C ILE A 91 -1.85 -7.74 15.58
N ASP A 92 -0.72 -7.82 16.28
CA ASP A 92 -0.43 -8.90 17.22
C ASP A 92 -1.45 -8.94 18.37
N HIS A 93 -1.86 -7.78 18.88
CA HIS A 93 -2.91 -7.68 19.89
C HIS A 93 -4.27 -8.18 19.36
N ALA A 94 -4.67 -7.76 18.16
CA ALA A 94 -5.92 -8.22 17.56
C ALA A 94 -5.94 -9.74 17.35
N ILE A 95 -4.80 -10.34 16.99
CA ILE A 95 -4.64 -11.80 16.89
C ILE A 95 -4.75 -12.46 18.27
N ALA A 96 -4.05 -11.93 19.28
CA ALA A 96 -4.05 -12.47 20.64
C ALA A 96 -5.45 -12.48 21.28
N GLU A 97 -6.26 -11.46 21.00
CA GLU A 97 -7.64 -11.34 21.47
C GLU A 97 -8.66 -12.10 20.59
N GLY A 98 -8.21 -12.76 19.52
CA GLY A 98 -9.07 -13.57 18.64
C GLY A 98 -9.91 -12.77 17.64
N PHE A 99 -9.60 -11.49 17.42
CA PHE A 99 -10.24 -10.65 16.40
C PHE A 99 -9.61 -10.80 15.01
N ALA A 100 -8.45 -11.43 14.91
CA ALA A 100 -7.78 -11.74 13.65
C ALA A 100 -7.14 -13.13 13.69
N ASP A 101 -7.13 -13.82 12.54
CA ASP A 101 -6.42 -15.09 12.40
C ASP A 101 -4.90 -14.83 12.26
N PRO A 102 -4.03 -15.68 12.84
CA PRO A 102 -2.57 -15.55 12.68
C PRO A 102 -2.10 -15.49 11.22
N SER A 103 -2.85 -16.11 10.29
CA SER A 103 -2.60 -16.06 8.84
C SER A 103 -2.68 -14.65 8.27
N LEU A 104 -3.29 -13.67 8.97
CA LEU A 104 -3.29 -12.27 8.55
C LEU A 104 -1.88 -11.76 8.25
N LYS A 105 -0.89 -12.15 9.07
CA LYS A 105 0.51 -11.76 8.90
C LYS A 105 1.20 -12.40 7.70
N SER A 106 0.61 -13.43 7.09
CA SER A 106 1.14 -14.05 5.87
C SER A 106 0.84 -13.25 4.60
N HIS A 107 -0.09 -12.29 4.66
CA HIS A 107 -0.49 -11.48 3.51
C HIS A 107 0.40 -10.26 3.27
N PHE A 108 1.34 -9.94 4.16
CA PHE A 108 2.30 -8.86 3.97
C PHE A 108 3.70 -9.21 4.47
N THR A 109 4.71 -8.58 3.87
CA THR A 109 6.12 -8.72 4.26
C THR A 109 6.63 -7.42 4.87
N VAL A 110 7.27 -7.50 6.04
CA VAL A 110 7.89 -6.34 6.69
C VAL A 110 9.32 -6.18 6.20
N LEU A 111 9.68 -4.99 5.72
CA LEU A 111 11.02 -4.67 5.25
C LEU A 111 11.57 -3.44 6.00
N PRO A 112 12.86 -3.42 6.40
CA PRO A 112 13.40 -2.33 7.22
C PRO A 112 13.74 -1.07 6.40
N ALA A 113 13.95 -1.17 5.09
CA ALA A 113 14.23 -0.02 4.24
C ALA A 113 13.69 -0.16 2.81
N VAL A 114 13.60 0.98 2.11
CA VAL A 114 13.23 1.03 0.67
C VAL A 114 14.20 0.22 -0.19
N ALA A 115 15.48 0.21 0.17
CA ALA A 115 16.51 -0.56 -0.55
C ALA A 115 16.19 -2.07 -0.58
N ASP A 116 15.50 -2.57 0.44
CA ASP A 116 15.14 -3.98 0.56
C ASP A 116 13.96 -4.39 -0.34
N LEU A 117 13.26 -3.43 -0.97
CA LEU A 117 12.25 -3.74 -1.99
C LEU A 117 12.87 -4.20 -3.31
N GLN A 118 14.09 -3.78 -3.59
CA GLN A 118 14.71 -3.95 -4.91
C GLN A 118 14.78 -5.41 -5.37
N PRO A 119 15.12 -6.41 -4.53
CA PRO A 119 15.11 -7.80 -4.92
C PRO A 119 13.72 -8.32 -5.31
N TYR A 120 12.67 -7.81 -4.66
CA TYR A 120 11.29 -8.25 -4.87
C TYR A 120 10.62 -7.63 -6.10
N LEU A 121 11.02 -6.40 -6.47
CA LEU A 121 10.44 -5.67 -7.59
C LEU A 121 11.20 -5.84 -8.91
N ARG A 122 12.41 -6.42 -8.88
CA ARG A 122 13.25 -6.65 -10.08
C ARG A 122 13.06 -8.03 -10.71
N THR A 123 12.32 -8.92 -10.08
CA THR A 123 11.89 -10.16 -10.71
C THR A 123 10.73 -9.82 -11.63
N ASP A 124 10.86 -10.09 -12.94
CA ASP A 124 9.73 -10.04 -13.88
C ASP A 124 8.54 -10.76 -13.22
N PRO A 125 7.34 -10.15 -13.17
CA PRO A 125 6.17 -10.88 -12.71
C PRO A 125 5.97 -12.09 -13.63
N PRO A 126 5.63 -13.29 -13.09
CA PRO A 126 5.17 -14.37 -13.94
C PRO A 126 3.97 -13.85 -14.72
N ARG A 127 4.06 -13.87 -16.06
CA ARG A 127 2.96 -13.54 -16.97
C ARG A 127 1.75 -14.43 -16.74
#